data_AF-A0A524FRG2-F1
#
_entry.id   AF-A0A524FRG2-F1
#
_cell.length_a   1.000
_cell.length_b   1.000
_cell.length_c   1.000
_cell.angle_alpha   90.00
_cell.angle_beta   90.00
_cell.angle_gamma   90.00
#
_symmetry.space_group_name_H-M   'P 1'
#
loop_
_entity.id
_entity.type
_entity.pdbx_description
1 polymer ?
#
loop_
_entity_poly.entity_id
_entity_poly.type
_entity_poly.pdbx_seq_one_letter_code
_entity_poly.pdbx_strand_id
1 'polypeptide(L)'
;MNPRRCEEILDDENRGRLLLNMRRVIHHPIHFLKVIDPFITSHHPFCNHFDGHIITLRGRKWCIGCTFNTISFFSAMVILFVIFILDSTLLNRFYLFWGGAGAIIIYFFSSFSGILETRKRAKVLSKFLLGSGFACISWSILLIQGIITLDLSVKLLVIIILYLSFITLLNIKRSLEIFRECESCEYKMRWSKCPGFREVACKLIDADFVYPAEPD
;
A
#
# COMPACT_ATOMS: atom_id res chain seq x y z
N MET A 1 -23.37 30.10 1.15
CA MET A 1 -21.92 29.85 1.03
C MET A 1 -21.60 29.86 -0.45
N ASN A 2 -20.60 30.62 -0.89
CA ASN A 2 -20.16 30.58 -2.28
C ASN A 2 -19.56 29.17 -2.53
N PRO A 3 -19.99 28.42 -3.56
CA PRO A 3 -19.37 27.12 -3.85
C PRO A 3 -17.87 27.29 -4.02
N ARG A 4 -17.09 26.31 -3.56
CA ARG A 4 -15.64 26.38 -3.77
C ARG A 4 -15.37 26.29 -5.28
N ARG A 5 -14.38 27.02 -5.79
CA ARG A 5 -13.92 26.96 -7.19
C ARG A 5 -13.81 25.52 -7.72
N CYS A 6 -13.35 24.59 -6.89
CA CYS A 6 -13.33 23.18 -7.22
C CYS A 6 -14.73 22.60 -7.54
N GLU A 7 -15.73 22.87 -6.70
CA GLU A 7 -17.07 22.30 -6.84
C GLU A 7 -17.71 22.76 -8.13
N GLU A 8 -17.57 24.04 -8.48
CA GLU A 8 -17.99 24.58 -9.77
C GLU A 8 -17.36 23.82 -10.94
N ILE A 9 -16.05 23.56 -10.87
CA ILE A 9 -15.34 22.84 -11.93
C ILE A 9 -15.70 21.35 -11.96
N LEU A 10 -15.90 20.68 -10.82
CA LEU A 10 -16.14 19.24 -10.77
C LEU A 10 -17.58 18.86 -11.07
N ASP A 11 -18.52 19.71 -10.67
CA ASP A 11 -19.96 19.51 -10.81
C ASP A 11 -20.51 20.08 -12.15
N ASP A 12 -19.69 20.81 -12.93
CA ASP A 12 -20.03 21.20 -14.31
C ASP A 12 -20.17 19.96 -15.22
N GLU A 13 -21.38 19.74 -15.75
CA GLU A 13 -21.68 18.63 -16.64
C GLU A 13 -20.99 18.76 -18.01
N ASN A 14 -20.71 20.00 -18.44
CA ASN A 14 -20.10 20.33 -19.72
C ASN A 14 -18.57 20.38 -19.64
N ARG A 15 -17.97 20.11 -18.48
CA ARG A 15 -16.53 20.12 -18.34
C ARG A 15 -15.87 19.07 -19.23
N GLY A 16 -14.80 19.47 -19.90
CA GLY A 16 -13.90 18.56 -20.59
C GLY A 16 -13.15 17.62 -19.63
N ARG A 17 -12.18 16.87 -20.17
CA ARG A 17 -11.32 16.01 -19.36
C ARG A 17 -10.44 16.88 -18.45
N LEU A 18 -10.17 16.40 -17.24
CA LEU A 18 -9.22 17.04 -16.35
C LEU A 18 -7.79 16.76 -16.84
N LEU A 19 -7.03 17.81 -17.11
CA LEU A 19 -5.64 17.76 -17.56
C LEU A 19 -4.70 18.12 -16.42
N LEU A 20 -3.57 17.41 -16.35
CA LEU A 20 -2.53 17.66 -15.36
C LEU A 20 -1.52 18.69 -15.91
N ASN A 21 -1.29 19.77 -15.16
CA ASN A 21 -0.28 20.77 -15.48
C ASN A 21 1.13 20.23 -15.16
N MET A 22 1.69 19.44 -16.06
CA MET A 22 3.02 18.83 -15.90
C MET A 22 4.12 19.87 -15.65
N ARG A 23 4.00 21.06 -16.26
CA ARG A 23 4.96 22.15 -16.01
C ARG A 23 4.99 22.52 -14.54
N ARG A 24 3.82 22.73 -13.91
CA ARG A 24 3.73 23.07 -12.49
C ARG A 24 4.18 21.93 -11.59
N VAL A 25 3.86 20.68 -11.94
CA VAL A 25 4.33 19.48 -11.20
C VAL A 25 5.86 19.44 -11.14
N ILE A 26 6.52 19.69 -12.28
CA ILE A 26 7.99 19.69 -12.37
C ILE A 26 8.61 20.84 -11.57
N HIS A 27 8.01 22.03 -11.58
CA HIS A 27 8.54 23.20 -10.85
C HIS A 27 8.24 23.15 -9.34
N HIS A 28 7.18 22.42 -8.92
CA HIS A 28 6.76 22.33 -7.52
C HIS A 28 6.48 20.89 -7.05
N PRO A 29 7.48 19.99 -7.14
CA PRO A 29 7.27 18.56 -6.89
C PRO A 29 6.89 18.26 -5.44
N ILE A 30 7.49 18.96 -4.47
CA ILE A 30 7.17 18.79 -3.03
C ILE A 30 5.73 19.21 -2.74
N HIS A 31 5.27 20.30 -3.34
CA HIS A 31 3.89 20.77 -3.16
C HIS A 31 2.90 19.79 -3.78
N PHE A 32 3.21 19.27 -4.98
CA PHE A 32 2.42 18.23 -5.63
C PHE A 32 2.29 16.99 -4.73
N LEU A 33 3.41 16.48 -4.19
CA LEU A 33 3.41 15.33 -3.28
C LEU A 33 2.55 15.58 -2.02
N LYS A 34 2.61 16.77 -1.43
CA LYS A 34 1.76 17.13 -0.27
C LYS A 34 0.28 17.15 -0.62
N VAL A 35 -0.08 17.61 -1.81
CA VAL A 35 -1.46 17.66 -2.30
C VAL A 35 -2.03 16.26 -2.55
N ILE A 36 -1.21 15.35 -3.07
CA ILE A 36 -1.61 13.94 -3.31
C ILE A 36 -1.38 13.01 -2.10
N ASP A 37 -0.84 13.50 -0.97
CA ASP A 37 -0.53 12.72 0.24
C ASP A 37 -1.69 11.79 0.68
N PRO A 38 -2.97 12.24 0.70
CA PRO A 38 -4.09 11.36 1.06
C PRO A 38 -4.21 10.14 0.15
N PHE A 39 -3.87 10.29 -1.13
CA PHE A 39 -3.84 9.19 -2.10
C PHE A 39 -2.60 8.31 -1.94
N ILE A 40 -1.45 8.87 -1.58
CA ILE A 40 -0.22 8.11 -1.35
C ILE A 40 -0.39 7.15 -0.17
N THR A 41 -1.05 7.55 0.92
CA THR A 41 -1.15 6.69 2.12
C THR A 41 -2.22 5.61 2.02
N SER A 42 -3.23 5.82 1.18
CA SER A 42 -4.40 4.95 1.10
C SER A 42 -4.51 4.18 -0.22
N HIS A 43 -3.83 4.63 -1.29
CA HIS A 43 -3.81 4.07 -2.65
C HIS A 43 -5.18 3.78 -3.30
N HIS A 44 -6.28 4.07 -2.62
CA HIS A 44 -7.64 3.82 -3.03
C HIS A 44 -8.47 5.11 -2.87
N PRO A 45 -9.50 5.30 -3.71
CA PRO A 45 -10.45 6.39 -3.51
C PRO A 45 -11.20 6.19 -2.19
N PHE A 46 -11.48 7.28 -1.49
CA PHE A 46 -12.21 7.30 -0.22
C PHE A 46 -13.71 7.16 -0.45
N CYS A 47 -14.17 6.01 -0.92
CA CYS A 47 -15.60 5.71 -1.08
C CYS A 47 -16.04 4.54 -0.19
N ASN A 48 -17.35 4.41 0.00
CA ASN A 48 -17.98 3.41 0.87
C ASN A 48 -17.57 1.96 0.51
N HIS A 49 -17.21 1.69 -0.75
CA HIS A 49 -16.71 0.38 -1.20
C HIS A 49 -15.36 -0.01 -0.57
N PHE A 50 -14.54 0.97 -0.17
CA PHE A 50 -13.19 0.73 0.37
C PHE A 50 -13.04 1.07 1.86
N ASP A 51 -14.11 1.46 2.56
CA ASP A 51 -14.06 1.82 3.99
C ASP A 51 -13.55 0.68 4.89
N GLY A 52 -13.78 -0.57 4.48
CA GLY A 52 -13.26 -1.76 5.16
C GLY A 52 -11.74 -1.93 5.06
N HIS A 53 -11.05 -1.16 4.21
CA HIS A 53 -9.62 -1.27 3.92
C HIS A 53 -8.77 -0.18 4.56
N ILE A 54 -9.42 0.78 5.23
CA ILE A 54 -8.81 2.00 5.73
C ILE A 54 -8.93 2.04 7.25
N ILE A 55 -7.88 2.53 7.91
CA ILE A 55 -7.90 2.91 9.31
C ILE A 55 -7.56 4.39 9.43
N THR A 56 -8.27 5.10 10.30
CA THR A 56 -8.02 6.52 10.56
C THR A 56 -7.21 6.65 11.86
N LEU A 57 -6.00 7.18 11.76
CA LEU A 57 -5.11 7.43 12.91
C LEU A 57 -4.73 8.91 12.93
N ARG A 58 -5.06 9.62 14.01
CA ARG A 58 -4.82 11.07 14.19
C ARG A 58 -5.30 11.92 13.00
N GLY A 59 -6.49 11.62 12.49
CA GLY A 59 -7.09 12.33 11.36
C GLY A 59 -6.50 11.99 9.98
N ARG A 60 -5.47 11.14 9.91
CA ARG A 60 -4.93 10.62 8.64
C ARG A 60 -5.49 9.23 8.33
N LYS A 61 -5.80 8.99 7.07
CA LYS A 61 -6.30 7.70 6.57
C LYS A 61 -5.13 6.86 6.07
N TRP A 62 -5.11 5.60 6.48
CA TRP A 62 -4.02 4.65 6.20
C TRP A 62 -4.59 3.34 5.65
N CYS A 63 -3.92 2.76 4.66
CA CYS A 63 -4.24 1.43 4.17
C CYS A 63 -3.86 0.37 5.22
N ILE A 64 -4.86 -0.37 5.72
CA ILE A 64 -4.65 -1.48 6.68
C ILE A 64 -3.61 -2.47 6.14
N GLY A 65 -3.68 -2.80 4.85
CA GLY A 65 -2.76 -3.75 4.22
C GLY A 65 -1.31 -3.30 4.30
N CYS A 66 -1.00 -2.12 3.78
CA CYS A 66 0.35 -1.58 3.73
C CYS A 66 0.88 -1.28 5.13
N THR A 67 0.11 -0.58 5.95
CA THR A 67 0.55 -0.15 7.28
C THR A 67 0.89 -1.33 8.18
N PHE A 68 0.00 -2.32 8.33
CA PHE A 68 0.27 -3.43 9.23
C PHE A 68 1.32 -4.41 8.69
N ASN A 69 1.38 -4.62 7.38
CA ASN A 69 2.45 -5.44 6.79
C ASN A 69 3.83 -4.80 7.00
N THR A 70 3.96 -3.48 6.74
CA THR A 70 5.20 -2.74 6.93
C THR A 70 5.62 -2.72 8.40
N ILE A 71 4.71 -2.36 9.31
CA ILE A 71 4.99 -2.36 10.75
C ILE A 71 5.46 -3.75 11.20
N SER A 72 4.72 -4.79 10.81
CA SER A 72 5.04 -6.17 11.19
C SER A 72 6.40 -6.63 10.69
N PHE A 73 6.75 -6.31 9.44
CA PHE A 73 8.06 -6.68 8.88
C PHE A 73 9.19 -6.01 9.67
N PHE A 74 9.14 -4.68 9.84
CA PHE A 74 10.20 -3.96 10.54
C PHE A 74 10.26 -4.31 12.03
N SER A 75 9.13 -4.51 12.70
CA SER A 75 9.12 -4.96 14.10
C SER A 75 9.73 -6.35 14.24
N ALA A 76 9.41 -7.28 13.35
CA ALA A 76 9.99 -8.62 13.36
C ALA A 76 11.49 -8.59 13.07
N MET A 77 11.94 -7.77 12.11
CA MET A 77 13.37 -7.57 11.83
C MET A 77 14.13 -7.05 13.06
N VAL A 78 13.58 -6.07 13.78
CA VAL A 78 14.18 -5.52 15.01
C VAL A 78 14.21 -6.56 16.12
N ILE A 79 13.12 -7.31 16.34
CA ILE A 79 13.07 -8.36 17.37
C ILE A 79 14.10 -9.45 17.06
N LEU A 80 14.17 -9.92 15.83
CA LEU A 80 15.14 -10.93 15.40
C LEU A 80 16.58 -10.41 15.52
N PHE A 81 16.82 -9.12 15.24
CA PHE A 81 18.12 -8.49 15.47
C PHE A 81 18.49 -8.49 16.96
N VAL A 82 17.57 -8.12 17.85
CA VAL A 82 17.80 -8.16 19.30
C VAL A 82 18.09 -9.58 19.76
N ILE A 83 17.33 -10.58 19.29
CA ILE A 83 17.58 -12.00 19.60
C ILE A 83 18.97 -12.42 19.11
N PHE A 84 19.37 -12.03 17.90
CA PHE A 84 20.69 -12.33 17.35
C PHE A 84 21.82 -11.81 18.24
N ILE A 85 21.69 -10.59 18.77
CA ILE A 85 22.68 -9.97 19.66
C ILE A 85 22.71 -10.65 21.04
N LEU A 86 21.55 -11.05 21.58
CA LEU A 86 21.45 -11.69 22.89
C LEU A 86 21.92 -13.15 22.85
N ASP A 87 21.46 -13.92 21.87
CA ASP A 87 21.81 -15.31 21.65
C ASP A 87 21.50 -15.74 20.21
N SER A 88 22.55 -15.80 19.37
CA SER A 88 22.41 -16.21 17.97
C SER A 88 22.01 -17.69 17.81
N THR A 89 22.18 -18.54 18.83
CA THR A 89 21.84 -19.97 18.74
C THR A 89 20.32 -20.22 18.68
N LEU A 90 19.52 -19.27 19.19
CA LEU A 90 18.07 -19.28 19.08
C LEU A 90 17.57 -19.09 17.65
N LEU A 91 18.41 -18.53 16.77
CA LEU A 91 18.06 -18.25 15.37
C LEU A 91 18.48 -19.39 14.45
N ASN A 92 17.78 -20.51 14.56
CA ASN A 92 17.98 -21.62 13.65
C ASN A 92 17.42 -21.30 12.25
N ARG A 93 18.30 -21.31 11.25
CA ARG A 93 17.95 -21.03 9.84
C ARG A 93 16.80 -21.89 9.31
N PHE A 94 16.78 -23.18 9.63
CA PHE A 94 15.76 -24.11 9.14
C PHE A 94 14.36 -23.71 9.66
N TYR A 95 14.25 -23.43 10.96
CA TYR A 95 12.98 -23.01 11.56
C TYR A 95 12.55 -21.61 11.10
N LEU A 96 13.49 -20.68 10.92
CA LEU A 96 13.19 -19.36 10.36
C LEU A 96 12.64 -19.44 8.93
N PHE A 97 13.28 -20.24 8.08
CA PHE A 97 12.84 -20.40 6.69
C PHE A 97 11.46 -21.05 6.60
N TRP A 98 11.29 -22.23 7.20
CA TRP A 98 10.04 -22.98 7.10
C TRP A 98 8.91 -22.35 7.91
N GLY A 99 9.21 -21.76 9.07
CA GLY A 99 8.24 -20.99 9.83
C GLY A 99 7.77 -19.75 9.06
N GLY A 100 8.70 -19.03 8.42
CA GLY A 100 8.36 -17.89 7.57
C GLY A 100 7.55 -18.29 6.33
N ALA A 101 7.94 -19.35 5.64
CA ALA A 101 7.20 -19.89 4.50
C ALA A 101 5.80 -20.35 4.90
N GLY A 102 5.67 -21.07 6.02
CA GLY A 102 4.39 -21.49 6.59
C GLY A 102 3.47 -20.31 6.89
N ALA A 103 3.99 -19.24 7.50
CA ALA A 103 3.21 -18.02 7.77
C ALA A 103 2.69 -17.35 6.48
N ILE A 104 3.51 -17.28 5.43
CA ILE A 104 3.11 -16.74 4.12
C ILE A 104 2.05 -17.63 3.47
N ILE A 105 2.21 -18.96 3.53
CA ILE A 105 1.22 -19.92 3.00
C ILE A 105 -0.12 -19.75 3.71
N ILE A 106 -0.12 -19.69 5.05
CA ILE A 106 -1.33 -19.46 5.86
C ILE A 106 -1.99 -18.12 5.47
N TYR A 107 -1.20 -17.08 5.22
CA TYR A 107 -1.71 -15.79 4.73
C TYR A 107 -2.43 -15.96 3.38
N PHE A 108 -1.84 -16.67 2.42
CA PHE A 108 -2.48 -16.88 1.11
C PHE A 108 -3.78 -17.66 1.25
N PHE A 109 -3.79 -18.78 1.98
CA PHE A 109 -5.02 -19.55 2.21
C PHE A 109 -6.11 -18.71 2.89
N SER A 110 -5.74 -17.93 3.90
CA SER A 110 -6.67 -17.01 4.57
C SER A 110 -7.18 -15.92 3.61
N SER A 111 -6.33 -15.44 2.71
CA SER A 111 -6.70 -14.44 1.70
C SER A 111 -7.59 -14.98 0.59
N PHE A 112 -7.55 -16.27 0.31
CA PHE A 112 -8.41 -16.91 -0.70
C PHE A 112 -9.75 -17.40 -0.13
N SER A 113 -9.81 -17.73 1.16
CA SER A 113 -11.00 -18.32 1.78
C SER A 113 -12.15 -17.34 2.04
N GLY A 114 -12.00 -16.03 1.73
CA GLY A 114 -13.00 -15.00 2.02
C GLY A 114 -13.18 -14.68 3.51
N ILE A 115 -12.59 -15.47 4.42
CA ILE A 115 -12.69 -15.31 5.88
C ILE A 115 -12.21 -13.91 6.33
N LEU A 116 -11.25 -13.33 5.61
CA LEU A 116 -10.68 -12.01 5.92
C LEU A 116 -11.62 -10.84 5.60
N GLU A 117 -12.68 -11.04 4.81
CA GLU A 117 -13.63 -9.96 4.47
C GLU A 117 -14.57 -9.63 5.62
N THR A 118 -14.93 -10.63 6.43
CA THR A 118 -15.93 -10.45 7.51
C THR A 118 -15.34 -9.88 8.81
N ARG A 119 -14.03 -10.05 9.05
CA ARG A 119 -13.40 -9.70 10.35
C ARG A 119 -12.15 -8.83 10.17
N LYS A 120 -12.27 -7.53 10.46
CA LYS A 120 -11.14 -6.56 10.44
C LYS A 120 -9.91 -7.06 11.21
N ARG A 121 -10.10 -7.69 12.37
CA ARG A 121 -8.99 -8.25 13.19
C ARG A 121 -8.25 -9.39 12.47
N ALA A 122 -8.96 -10.28 11.79
CA ALA A 122 -8.34 -11.38 11.04
C ALA A 122 -7.51 -10.82 9.87
N LYS A 123 -7.98 -9.76 9.21
CA LYS A 123 -7.25 -9.03 8.18
C LYS A 123 -5.96 -8.39 8.69
N VAL A 124 -6.00 -7.77 9.87
CA VAL A 124 -4.79 -7.24 10.50
C VAL A 124 -3.82 -8.37 10.82
N LEU A 125 -4.29 -9.43 11.49
CA LEU A 125 -3.44 -10.56 11.87
C LEU A 125 -2.79 -11.25 10.67
N SER A 126 -3.52 -11.42 9.57
CA SER A 126 -2.95 -12.04 8.36
C SER A 126 -1.86 -11.17 7.73
N LYS A 127 -1.96 -9.83 7.81
CA LYS A 127 -0.89 -8.92 7.38
C LYS A 127 0.31 -8.95 8.32
N PHE A 128 0.11 -9.19 9.62
CA PHE A 128 1.21 -9.47 10.53
C PHE A 128 1.93 -10.79 10.23
N LEU A 129 1.18 -11.86 9.93
CA LEU A 129 1.77 -13.13 9.51
C LEU A 129 2.59 -12.97 8.22
N LEU A 130 2.08 -12.20 7.26
CA LEU A 130 2.77 -11.91 6.01
C LEU A 130 4.11 -11.18 6.25
N GLY A 131 4.07 -10.05 6.95
CA GLY A 131 5.26 -9.22 7.21
C GLY A 131 6.30 -9.95 8.05
N SER A 132 5.86 -10.61 9.13
CA SER A 132 6.74 -11.40 10.00
C SER A 132 7.32 -12.61 9.29
N GLY A 133 6.52 -13.32 8.49
CA GLY A 133 6.99 -14.47 7.72
C GLY A 133 8.07 -14.10 6.71
N PHE A 134 7.90 -12.96 6.02
CA PHE A 134 8.92 -12.43 5.12
C PHE A 134 10.18 -11.98 5.86
N ALA A 135 10.07 -11.41 7.07
CA ALA A 135 11.21 -11.08 7.92
C ALA A 135 11.99 -12.34 8.33
N CYS A 136 11.31 -13.42 8.74
CA CYS A 136 11.95 -14.69 9.08
C CYS A 136 12.70 -15.31 7.89
N ILE A 137 12.12 -15.28 6.69
CA ILE A 137 12.81 -15.75 5.47
C ILE A 137 14.04 -14.89 5.19
N SER A 138 13.92 -13.57 5.31
CA SER A 138 15.03 -12.62 5.12
C SER A 138 16.17 -12.92 6.09
N TRP A 139 15.86 -13.15 7.37
CA TRP A 139 16.83 -13.56 8.39
C TRP A 139 17.47 -14.91 8.09
N SER A 140 16.70 -15.90 7.63
CA SER A 140 17.25 -17.19 7.18
C SER A 140 18.28 -17.03 6.05
N ILE A 141 18.06 -16.08 5.13
CA ILE A 141 19.00 -15.76 4.06
C ILE A 141 20.25 -15.05 4.60
N LEU A 142 20.07 -14.08 5.51
CA LEU A 142 21.19 -13.38 6.15
C LEU A 142 22.12 -14.35 6.91
N LEU A 143 21.54 -15.35 7.56
CA LEU A 143 22.24 -16.39 8.33
C LEU A 143 22.79 -17.55 7.48
N ILE A 144 22.76 -17.47 6.14
CA ILE A 144 23.47 -18.43 5.30
C ILE A 144 24.95 -18.43 5.70
N GLN A 145 25.51 -19.64 5.91
CA GLN A 145 26.86 -19.88 6.44
C GLN A 145 27.08 -19.40 7.90
N GLY A 146 26.03 -19.05 8.64
CA GLY A 146 26.09 -18.68 10.06
C GLY A 146 26.70 -17.31 10.36
N ILE A 147 27.13 -16.57 9.33
CA ILE A 147 27.80 -15.27 9.47
C ILE A 147 27.05 -14.24 8.62
N ILE A 148 26.55 -13.17 9.23
CA ILE A 148 25.79 -12.13 8.53
C ILE A 148 26.66 -11.36 7.51
N THR A 149 27.91 -11.08 7.85
CA THR A 149 28.79 -10.19 7.08
C THR A 149 29.34 -10.82 5.80
N LEU A 150 29.48 -12.15 5.76
CA LEU A 150 29.99 -12.85 4.58
C LEU A 150 28.95 -12.78 3.44
N ASP A 151 29.39 -12.33 2.27
CA ASP A 151 28.58 -12.15 1.06
C ASP A 151 27.29 -11.32 1.28
N LEU A 152 27.36 -10.34 2.18
CA LEU A 152 26.20 -9.52 2.55
C LEU A 152 25.52 -8.87 1.33
N SER A 153 26.30 -8.39 0.35
CA SER A 153 25.77 -7.80 -0.88
C SER A 153 24.91 -8.79 -1.68
N VAL A 154 25.37 -10.03 -1.82
CA VAL A 154 24.64 -11.11 -2.53
C VAL A 154 23.37 -11.48 -1.74
N LYS A 155 23.47 -11.63 -0.42
CA LYS A 155 22.33 -11.94 0.45
C LYS A 155 21.24 -10.85 0.36
N LEU A 156 21.65 -9.58 0.43
CA LEU A 156 20.75 -8.44 0.29
C LEU A 156 20.12 -8.39 -1.10
N LEU A 157 20.89 -8.66 -2.16
CA LEU A 157 20.37 -8.72 -3.53
C LEU A 157 19.29 -9.80 -3.65
N VAL A 158 19.52 -10.99 -3.09
CA VAL A 158 18.53 -12.09 -3.08
C VAL A 158 17.26 -11.68 -2.32
N ILE A 159 17.40 -11.06 -1.14
CA ILE A 159 16.25 -10.57 -0.37
C ILE A 159 15.47 -9.52 -1.16
N ILE A 160 16.15 -8.57 -1.82
CA ILE A 160 15.52 -7.53 -2.63
C ILE A 160 14.77 -8.15 -3.82
N ILE A 161 15.38 -9.09 -4.54
CA ILE A 161 14.73 -9.77 -5.67
C ILE A 161 13.47 -10.52 -5.21
N LEU A 162 13.56 -11.26 -4.10
CA LEU A 162 12.43 -11.97 -3.52
C LEU A 162 11.33 -10.99 -3.07
N TYR A 163 11.70 -9.90 -2.41
CA TYR A 163 10.78 -8.87 -1.96
C TYR A 163 10.05 -8.21 -3.13
N LEU A 164 10.79 -7.77 -4.16
CA LEU A 164 10.21 -7.11 -5.33
C LEU A 164 9.29 -8.06 -6.10
N SER A 165 9.70 -9.31 -6.30
CA SER A 165 8.86 -10.32 -6.94
C SER A 165 7.56 -10.54 -6.16
N PHE A 166 7.67 -10.67 -4.84
CA PHE A 166 6.54 -10.90 -3.96
C PHE A 166 5.56 -9.72 -3.93
N ILE A 167 6.08 -8.51 -3.72
CA ILE A 167 5.28 -7.28 -3.72
C ILE A 167 4.63 -7.05 -5.08
N THR A 168 5.32 -7.35 -6.18
CA THR A 168 4.75 -7.25 -7.53
C THR A 168 3.54 -8.16 -7.68
N LEU A 169 3.62 -9.42 -7.26
CA LEU A 169 2.48 -10.35 -7.31
C LEU A 169 1.30 -9.87 -6.45
N LEU A 170 1.57 -9.39 -5.24
CA LEU A 170 0.53 -8.83 -4.37
C LEU A 170 -0.11 -7.58 -4.97
N ASN A 171 0.68 -6.70 -5.57
CA ASN A 171 0.20 -5.48 -6.22
C ASN A 171 -0.62 -5.81 -7.47
N ILE A 172 -0.24 -6.81 -8.26
CA ILE A 172 -1.04 -7.27 -9.41
C ILE A 172 -2.39 -7.79 -8.92
N LYS A 173 -2.42 -8.72 -7.95
CA LYS A 173 -3.68 -9.23 -7.38
C LYS A 173 -4.55 -8.09 -6.88
N ARG A 174 -3.97 -7.19 -6.10
CA ARG A 174 -4.68 -6.04 -5.51
C ARG A 174 -5.21 -5.09 -6.57
N SER A 175 -4.41 -4.82 -7.60
CA SER A 175 -4.81 -4.01 -8.74
C SER A 175 -6.04 -4.61 -9.41
N LEU A 176 -6.03 -5.92 -9.71
CA LEU A 176 -7.18 -6.62 -10.29
C LEU A 176 -8.44 -6.56 -9.42
N GLU A 177 -8.32 -6.66 -8.09
CA GLU A 177 -9.44 -6.47 -7.16
C GLU A 177 -10.03 -5.05 -7.26
N ILE A 178 -9.18 -4.02 -7.27
CA ILE A 178 -9.62 -2.62 -7.42
C ILE A 178 -10.29 -2.42 -8.76
N PHE A 179 -9.70 -2.94 -9.84
CA PHE A 179 -10.25 -2.82 -11.18
C PHE A 179 -11.66 -3.43 -11.22
N ARG A 180 -11.85 -4.66 -10.72
CA ARG A 180 -13.17 -5.30 -10.67
C ARG A 180 -14.20 -4.51 -9.87
N GLU A 181 -13.82 -4.01 -8.69
CA GLU A 181 -14.72 -3.22 -7.83
C GLU A 181 -15.09 -1.87 -8.47
N CYS A 182 -14.12 -1.19 -9.08
CA CYS A 182 -14.36 0.10 -9.73
C CYS A 182 -15.12 -0.04 -11.07
N GLU A 183 -15.03 -1.20 -11.74
CA GLU A 183 -15.77 -1.51 -12.95
C GLU A 183 -17.25 -1.77 -12.67
N SER A 184 -17.55 -2.45 -11.56
CA SER A 184 -18.92 -2.75 -11.11
C SER A 184 -19.62 -1.54 -10.48
N CYS A 185 -18.88 -0.51 -10.11
CA CYS A 185 -19.40 0.73 -9.53
C CYS A 185 -20.13 1.62 -10.56
N GLU A 186 -21.09 2.43 -10.10
CA GLU A 186 -21.86 3.36 -10.95
C GLU A 186 -20.98 4.31 -11.78
N TYR A 187 -19.79 4.64 -11.27
CA TYR A 187 -18.84 5.53 -11.94
C TYR A 187 -17.97 4.84 -13.00
N LYS A 188 -17.95 3.50 -13.08
CA LYS A 188 -17.17 2.71 -14.08
C LYS A 188 -15.75 3.23 -14.30
N MET A 189 -14.97 3.36 -13.22
CA MET A 189 -13.61 3.95 -13.21
C MET A 189 -13.49 5.40 -13.70
N ARG A 190 -14.57 6.18 -13.77
CA ARG A 190 -14.49 7.63 -14.04
C ARG A 190 -14.09 8.36 -12.76
N TRP A 191 -12.79 8.31 -12.43
CA TRP A 191 -12.20 8.91 -11.22
C TRP A 191 -12.57 10.37 -11.02
N SER A 192 -12.71 11.15 -12.10
CA SER A 192 -13.10 12.56 -12.04
C SER A 192 -14.51 12.78 -11.51
N LYS A 193 -15.42 11.81 -11.66
CA LYS A 193 -16.80 11.85 -11.16
C LYS A 193 -16.98 11.02 -9.88
N CYS A 194 -15.96 10.26 -9.48
CA CYS A 194 -16.03 9.41 -8.31
C CYS A 194 -16.01 10.27 -7.02
N PRO A 195 -17.01 10.15 -6.13
CA PRO A 195 -17.08 10.94 -4.90
C PRO A 195 -15.87 10.64 -3.99
N GLY A 196 -15.35 9.40 -4.01
CA GLY A 196 -14.17 9.04 -3.23
C GLY A 196 -12.87 9.68 -3.70
N PHE A 197 -12.84 10.26 -4.90
CA PHE A 197 -11.69 10.99 -5.42
C PHE A 197 -11.88 12.51 -5.36
N ARG A 198 -13.08 12.99 -4.99
CA ARG A 198 -13.45 14.41 -4.98
C ARG A 198 -12.52 15.26 -4.12
N GLU A 199 -12.18 14.80 -2.92
CA GLU A 199 -11.27 15.54 -2.02
C GLU A 199 -9.88 15.74 -2.64
N VAL A 200 -9.33 14.70 -3.27
CA VAL A 200 -8.01 14.75 -3.92
C VAL A 200 -8.06 15.63 -5.16
N ALA A 201 -9.11 15.47 -5.98
CA ALA A 201 -9.33 16.30 -7.16
C ALA A 201 -9.46 17.79 -6.79
N CYS A 202 -10.18 18.12 -5.72
CA CYS A 202 -10.27 19.50 -5.25
C CYS A 202 -8.94 20.07 -4.80
N LYS A 203 -8.17 19.33 -4.00
CA LYS A 203 -6.85 19.79 -3.58
C LYS A 203 -5.91 20.03 -4.77
N LEU A 204 -6.03 19.21 -5.83
CA LEU A 204 -5.28 19.38 -7.07
C LEU A 204 -5.72 20.59 -7.89
N ILE A 205 -7.02 20.86 -7.98
CA ILE A 205 -7.59 22.03 -8.68
C ILE A 205 -7.24 23.32 -7.93
N ASP A 206 -7.44 23.36 -6.61
CA ASP A 206 -7.15 24.52 -5.78
C ASP A 206 -5.66 24.87 -5.78
N ALA A 207 -4.79 23.87 -5.96
CA ALA A 207 -3.35 24.04 -6.13
C ALA A 207 -2.90 24.32 -7.57
N ASP A 208 -3.84 24.50 -8.50
CA ASP A 208 -3.71 24.61 -9.96
C ASP A 208 -2.80 23.54 -10.62
N PHE A 209 -2.75 22.34 -10.04
CA PHE A 209 -2.12 21.20 -10.69
C PHE A 209 -3.03 20.57 -11.75
N VAL A 210 -4.34 20.76 -11.64
CA VAL A 210 -5.33 20.20 -12.55
C VAL A 210 -6.28 21.28 -13.04
N TYR A 211 -6.64 21.24 -14.33
CA TYR A 211 -7.59 22.15 -14.97
C TYR A 211 -8.48 21.40 -15.98
N PRO A 212 -9.71 21.85 -16.23
CA PRO A 212 -10.57 21.27 -17.27
C PRO A 212 -10.01 21.62 -18.65
N ALA A 213 -10.02 20.66 -19.58
CA ALA A 213 -9.85 20.94 -20.99
C ALA A 213 -11.02 21.78 -21.52
N GLU A 214 -10.77 22.63 -22.51
CA GLU A 214 -11.83 23.28 -23.26
C GLU A 214 -12.71 22.19 -23.92
N PRO A 215 -14.05 22.36 -23.92
CA PRO A 215 -14.93 21.44 -24.63
C PRO A 215 -14.63 21.52 -26.14
N ASP A 216 -14.45 20.35 -26.76
CA ASP A 216 -14.27 20.21 -28.22
C ASP A 216 -15.50 20.70 -29.00
#